data_AF-A0A1H5L7L2-F1
#
_entry.id   AF-A0A1H5L7L2-F1
#
_cell.length_a   1.000
_cell.length_b   1.000
_cell.length_c   1.000
_cell.angle_alpha   90.00
_cell.angle_beta   90.00
_cell.angle_gamma   90.00
#
_symmetry.space_group_name_H-M   'P 1'
#
loop_
_entity.id
_entity.type
_entity.pdbx_description
1 polymer ?
#
loop_
_entity_poly.entity_id
_entity_poly.type
_entity_poly.pdbx_seq_one_letter_code
_entity_poly.pdbx_strand_id
1 'polypeptide(L)' 'MGGSEQDEQEPVDPKGDPNQWLGVGLALGIGVGAALGVAMDNLPVGIAIGVALGLVAGLVLGKIKDGR' A
#
# COMPACT_ATOMS: atom_id res chain seq x y z
N MET A 1 20.56 23.84 -13.60
CA MET A 1 20.42 22.36 -13.57
C MET A 1 19.66 22.06 -12.28
N GLY A 2 18.33 22.06 -12.20
CA GLY A 2 17.31 21.73 -13.20
C GLY A 2 17.02 20.23 -13.09
N GLY A 3 16.14 19.85 -12.16
CA GLY A 3 15.81 18.46 -11.83
C GLY A 3 15.01 18.40 -10.53
N SER A 4 13.84 19.04 -10.53
CA SER A 4 12.79 18.82 -9.54
C SER A 4 12.13 17.47 -9.85
N GLU A 5 12.83 16.39 -9.54
CA GLU A 5 12.27 15.05 -9.66
C GLU A 5 11.38 14.75 -8.45
N GLN A 6 10.08 14.87 -8.70
CA GLN A 6 9.08 13.87 -8.32
C GLN A 6 9.00 13.53 -6.83
N ASP A 7 8.13 14.25 -6.13
CA ASP A 7 7.30 13.64 -5.08
C ASP A 7 5.93 14.33 -5.12
N GLU A 8 5.29 14.24 -6.29
CA GLU A 8 3.87 14.56 -6.42
C GLU A 8 3.12 13.43 -5.71
N GLN A 9 3.03 13.53 -4.38
CA GLN A 9 2.08 12.75 -3.60
C GLN A 9 0.69 13.16 -4.09
N GLU A 10 0.19 12.41 -5.08
CA GLU A 10 -1.22 12.45 -5.42
C GLU A 10 -2.00 12.29 -4.12
N PRO A 11 -3.00 13.15 -3.85
CA PRO A 11 -3.77 13.06 -2.62
C PRO A 11 -4.41 11.68 -2.63
N VAL A 12 -3.91 10.79 -1.77
CA VAL A 12 -4.52 9.50 -1.48
C VAL A 12 -5.81 9.84 -0.77
N ASP A 13 -6.83 10.23 -1.54
CA ASP A 13 -8.15 10.62 -1.09
C ASP A 13 -8.77 9.35 -0.51
N PRO A 14 -8.67 9.11 0.81
CA PRO A 14 -9.17 7.90 1.40
C PRO A 14 -10.66 8.17 1.56
N LYS A 15 -11.41 8.04 0.46
CA LYS A 15 -12.87 7.91 0.51
C LYS A 15 -13.13 6.59 1.23
N GLY A 16 -13.18 6.71 2.55
CA GLY A 16 -13.41 5.64 3.50
C GLY A 16 -14.84 5.15 3.38
N ASP A 17 -15.07 4.27 2.41
CA ASP A 17 -16.17 3.32 2.44
C ASP A 17 -15.73 2.04 3.18
N PRO A 18 -16.63 1.37 3.93
CA PRO A 18 -16.36 0.52 5.10
C PRO A 18 -15.71 -0.86 4.83
N ASN A 19 -14.90 -1.00 3.79
CA ASN A 19 -14.04 -2.17 3.62
C ASN A 19 -12.84 -2.07 4.57
N GLN A 20 -13.08 -2.30 5.87
CA GLN A 20 -12.04 -2.37 6.90
C GLN A 20 -10.88 -3.30 6.48
N TRP A 21 -11.19 -4.33 5.70
CA TRP A 21 -10.23 -5.29 5.15
C TRP A 21 -9.25 -4.67 4.14
N LEU A 22 -9.67 -3.67 3.36
CA LEU A 22 -8.80 -2.91 2.46
C LEU A 22 -7.77 -2.09 3.26
N GLY A 23 -8.23 -1.38 4.30
CA GLY A 23 -7.35 -0.60 5.19
C GLY A 23 -6.35 -1.49 5.95
N VAL A 24 -6.81 -2.64 6.46
CA VAL A 24 -5.95 -3.62 7.15
C VAL A 24 -4.91 -4.21 6.18
N GLY A 25 -5.32 -4.55 4.96
CA GLY A 25 -4.42 -5.05 3.92
C GLY A 25 -3.32 -4.06 3.58
N LEU A 26 -3.68 -2.79 3.35
CA LEU A 26 -2.74 -1.71 3.07
C LEU A 26 -1.78 -1.46 4.24
N ALA A 27 -2.28 -1.39 5.49
CA ALA A 27 -1.42 -1.16 6.65
C ALA A 27 -0.39 -2.29 6.83
N LEU A 28 -0.80 -3.55 6.67
CA LEU A 28 0.12 -4.70 6.69
C LEU A 28 1.11 -4.66 5.53
N GLY A 29 0.62 -4.40 4.31
CA GLY A 29 1.45 -4.34 3.11
C GLY A 29 2.51 -3.26 3.20
N ILE A 30 2.15 -2.04 3.62
CA ILE A 30 3.08 -0.93 3.79
C ILE A 30 4.08 -1.22 4.91
N GLY A 31 3.65 -1.76 6.06
CA GLY A 31 4.57 -2.09 7.16
C GLY A 31 5.62 -3.13 6.76
N VAL A 32 5.19 -4.20 6.07
CA VAL A 32 6.09 -5.24 5.56
C VAL A 32 6.97 -4.71 4.42
N GLY A 33 6.39 -3.97 3.48
CA GLY A 33 7.11 -3.39 2.35
C GLY A 33 8.16 -2.37 2.78
N ALA A 34 7.85 -1.53 3.77
CA ALA A 34 8.81 -0.60 4.36
C ALA A 34 9.97 -1.34 5.03
N ALA A 35 9.70 -2.38 5.83
CA ALA A 35 10.74 -3.19 6.44
C ALA A 35 11.64 -3.89 5.40
N LEU A 36 11.05 -4.43 4.33
CA LEU A 36 11.79 -5.03 3.22
C LEU A 36 12.60 -3.98 2.44
N GLY A 37 12.03 -2.81 2.17
CA GLY A 37 12.70 -1.71 1.49
C GLY A 37 13.91 -1.19 2.26
N VAL A 38 13.79 -1.06 3.58
CA VAL A 38 14.91 -0.73 4.48
C VAL A 38 15.98 -1.82 4.44
N ALA A 39 15.58 -3.10 4.48
CA ALA A 39 16.53 -4.23 4.41
C ALA A 39 17.26 -4.32 3.06
N MET A 40 16.67 -3.79 1.99
CA MET A 40 17.22 -3.79 0.64
C MET A 40 17.93 -2.47 0.26
N ASP A 41 18.06 -1.52 1.18
CA ASP A 41 18.53 -0.14 0.91
C ASP A 41 17.77 0.55 -0.24
N ASN A 42 16.52 0.12 -0.49
CA ASN A 42 15.68 0.63 -1.57
C ASN A 42 14.22 0.73 -1.11
N LEU A 43 13.96 1.80 -0.34
CA LEU A 43 12.65 2.11 0.22
C LEU A 43 11.55 2.27 -0.85
N PRO A 44 11.78 2.95 -1.99
CA PRO A 44 10.77 3.05 -3.05
C PRO A 44 10.31 1.68 -3.57
N VAL A 45 11.25 0.76 -3.80
CA VAL A 45 10.94 -0.60 -4.26
C VAL A 45 10.19 -1.38 -3.19
N GLY A 46 10.61 -1.29 -1.93
CA GLY A 46 9.93 -1.96 -0.81
C GLY A 46 8.48 -1.50 -0.64
N ILE A 47 8.24 -0.19 -0.68
CA ILE A 47 6.88 0.37 -0.57
C ILE A 47 6.03 -0.02 -1.78
N ALA A 48 6.57 0.02 -3.01
CA ALA A 48 5.83 -0.41 -4.20
C ALA A 48 5.36 -1.88 -4.10
N ILE A 49 6.26 -2.77 -3.66
CA ILE A 49 5.93 -4.19 -3.43
C ILE A 49 4.90 -4.33 -2.30
N GLY A 50 5.12 -3.64 -1.19
CA GLY A 50 4.25 -3.68 -0.02
C GLY A 50 2.83 -3.22 -0.31
N VAL A 51 2.67 -2.10 -1.03
CA VAL A 51 1.37 -1.57 -1.44
C VAL A 51 0.67 -2.53 -2.39
N ALA A 52 1.37 -3.08 -3.39
CA ALA A 52 0.79 -4.05 -4.31
C ALA A 52 0.27 -5.30 -3.58
N LEU A 53 1.06 -5.86 -2.66
CA LEU A 53 0.67 -7.03 -1.87
C LEU A 53 -0.47 -6.70 -0.89
N GLY A 54 -0.40 -5.56 -0.21
CA GLY A 54 -1.41 -5.12 0.76
C GLY A 54 -2.76 -4.84 0.12
N LEU A 55 -2.77 -4.23 -1.06
CA LEU A 55 -3.98 -4.00 -1.84
C LEU A 55 -4.63 -5.32 -2.28
N VAL A 56 -3.85 -6.24 -2.86
CA VAL A 56 -4.37 -7.55 -3.27
C VAL A 56 -4.92 -8.31 -2.07
N ALA A 57 -4.17 -8.36 -0.96
CA ALA A 57 -4.63 -9.02 0.27
C ALA A 57 -5.92 -8.41 0.80
N GLY A 58 -5.99 -7.09 0.90
CA GLY A 58 -7.17 -6.38 1.42
C GLY A 58 -8.41 -6.54 0.53
N LEU A 59 -8.24 -6.51 -0.79
CA LEU A 59 -9.32 -6.74 -1.75
C LEU A 59 -9.82 -8.20 -1.72
N VAL A 60 -8.91 -9.17 -1.63
CA VAL A 60 -9.26 -10.60 -1.57
C VAL A 60 -9.95 -10.92 -0.25
N LEU A 61 -9.43 -10.47 0.89
CA LEU A 61 -10.07 -10.67 2.20
C LEU A 61 -11.43 -9.97 2.29
N GLY A 62 -11.53 -8.75 1.76
CA GLY A 62 -12.80 -8.03 1.65
C GLY A 62 -13.82 -8.82 0.84
N LYS A 63 -13.43 -9.30 -0.36
CA LYS A 63 -14.31 -10.12 -1.22
C LYS A 63 -14.74 -11.44 -0.58
N ILE A 64 -13.86 -12.12 0.15
CA ILE A 64 -14.21 -13.37 0.86
C ILE A 64 -15.21 -13.10 1.99
N LYS A 65 -15.08 -11.95 2.67
CA LYS A 65 -15.95 -11.58 3.79
C LYS A 65 -17.32 -11.05 3.34
N ASP A 66 -17.37 -10.34 2.22
CA ASP A 66 -18.57 -9.70 1.66
C ASP A 66 -19.48 -10.68 0.88
N GLY A 67 -18.95 -11.83 0.45
CA GLY A 67 -19.72 -12.88 -0.23
C GLY A 67 -20.57 -13.79 0.69
N ARG A 68 -21.00 -13.33 1.87
CA ARG A 68 -21.91 -14.06 2.77
C ARG A 68 -23.12 -13.23 3.16
#